data_AF-A0A2V7JHB5-F1
#
_entry.id   AF-A0A2V7JHB5-F1
#
_cell.length_a   1.000
_cell.length_b   1.000
_cell.length_c   1.000
_cell.angle_alpha   90.00
_cell.angle_beta   90.00
_cell.angle_gamma   90.00
#
_symmetry.space_group_name_H-M   'P 1'
#
loop_
_entity.id
_entity.type
_entity.pdbx_description
1 polymer ?
#
loop_
_entity_poly.entity_id
_entity_poly.type
_entity_poly.pdbx_seq_one_letter_code
_entity_poly.pdbx_strand_id
1 'polypeptide(L)' 'MGADRLDAILEATRERVAALRPRMRELERQAAEAPEPRPFERIVAARHVGVIAEVKRRSPSTGAIRE' A
#
# COMPACT_ATOMS: atom_id res chain seq x y z
N MET A 1 18.31 -5.91 -14.16
CA MET A 1 17.79 -4.54 -13.95
C MET A 1 16.44 -4.46 -13.22
N GLY A 2 15.59 -5.51 -13.20
CA GLY A 2 14.34 -5.50 -12.41
C GLY A 2 14.52 -5.91 -10.94
N ALA A 3 15.37 -6.91 -10.68
CA ALA A 3 15.72 -7.37 -9.33
C ALA A 3 16.27 -6.23 -8.47
N ASP A 4 17.27 -5.50 -8.99
CA ASP A 4 17.93 -4.39 -8.27
C ASP A 4 16.97 -3.29 -7.82
N ARG A 5 15.89 -3.04 -8.57
CA ARG A 5 14.86 -2.03 -8.20
C ARG A 5 13.92 -2.54 -7.12
N LEU A 6 13.50 -3.79 -7.20
CA LEU A 6 12.68 -4.39 -6.15
C LEU A 6 13.47 -4.46 -4.84
N ASP A 7 14.76 -4.85 -4.91
CA ASP A 7 15.64 -4.92 -3.76
C ASP A 7 15.78 -3.56 -3.07
N ALA A 8 15.97 -2.48 -3.84
CA ALA A 8 15.99 -1.12 -3.31
C ALA A 8 14.66 -0.72 -2.62
N ILE A 9 13.51 -1.11 -3.19
CA ILE A 9 12.19 -0.88 -2.57
C ILE A 9 12.07 -1.65 -1.25
N LEU A 10 12.48 -2.91 -1.24
CA LEU A 10 12.42 -3.77 -0.05
C LEU A 10 13.31 -3.20 1.05
N GLU A 11 14.53 -2.79 0.73
CA GLU A 11 15.45 -2.26 1.73
C GLU A 11 14.93 -0.97 2.37
N ALA A 12 14.54 0.01 1.55
CA ALA A 12 13.95 1.25 2.06
C ALA A 12 12.64 1.01 2.85
N THR A 13 11.90 -0.05 2.51
CA THR A 13 10.69 -0.42 3.26
C THR A 13 11.02 -1.05 4.61
N ARG A 14 12.05 -1.91 4.70
CA ARG A 14 12.50 -2.50 5.98
C ARG A 14 12.95 -1.42 6.95
N GLU A 15 13.75 -0.46 6.49
CA GLU A 15 14.17 0.68 7.30
C GLU A 15 12.97 1.48 7.81
N ARG A 16 11.99 1.77 6.94
CA ARG A 16 10.76 2.49 7.31
C ARG A 16 9.92 1.73 8.33
N VAL A 17 9.77 0.42 8.15
CA VAL A 17 9.05 -0.44 9.11
C VAL A 17 9.78 -0.47 10.45
N ALA A 18 11.11 -0.61 10.46
CA ALA A 18 11.91 -0.57 11.69
C ALA A 18 11.72 0.75 12.44
N ALA A 19 11.69 1.87 11.74
CA ALA A 19 11.43 3.19 12.33
C ALA A 19 9.99 3.32 12.90
N LEU A 20 9.02 2.58 12.37
CA LEU A 20 7.63 2.57 12.86
C LEU A 20 7.40 1.62 14.04
N ARG A 21 8.27 0.61 14.26
CA ARG A 21 8.10 -0.38 15.34
C ARG A 21 7.89 0.22 16.74
N PRO A 22 8.59 1.28 17.16
CA PRO A 22 8.34 1.89 18.48
C PRO A 22 6.91 2.40 18.67
N ARG A 23 6.18 2.66 17.58
CA ARG A 23 4.80 3.16 17.58
C ARG A 23 3.75 2.06 17.42
N MET A 24 4.14 0.79 17.45
CA MET A 24 3.26 -0.35 17.13
C MET A 24 1.96 -0.35 17.95
N ARG A 25 2.04 -0.17 19.28
CA ARG A 25 0.85 -0.15 20.16
C ARG A 25 -0.14 0.98 19.82
N GLU A 26 0.39 2.14 19.45
CA GLU A 26 -0.44 3.27 19.03
C GLU A 26 -1.15 2.96 17.71
N LEU A 27 -0.43 2.38 16.74
CA LEU A 27 -1.00 1.98 15.46
C LEU A 27 -2.07 0.89 15.62
N GLU A 28 -1.86 -0.07 16.53
CA GLU A 28 -2.85 -1.09 16.88
C GLU A 28 -4.13 -0.48 17.45
N ARG A 29 -4.00 0.48 18.39
CA ARG A 29 -5.16 1.19 18.95
C ARG A 29 -5.92 1.95 17.86
N GLN A 30 -5.22 2.70 17.03
CA GLN A 30 -5.83 3.45 15.92
C GLN A 30 -6.54 2.54 14.93
N ALA A 31 -5.98 1.36 14.64
CA ALA A 31 -6.60 0.38 13.77
C ALA A 31 -7.89 -0.20 14.40
N ALA A 32 -7.90 -0.43 15.72
CA ALA A 32 -9.08 -0.92 16.42
C ALA A 32 -10.23 0.11 16.48
N GLU A 33 -9.90 1.41 16.44
CA GLU A 33 -10.87 2.51 16.41
C GLU A 33 -11.34 2.86 14.99
N ALA A 34 -10.73 2.27 13.96
CA ALA A 34 -11.07 2.55 12.57
C ALA A 34 -12.44 1.95 12.18
N PRO A 35 -13.15 2.54 11.20
CA PRO A 35 -14.37 1.94 10.66
C PRO A 35 -14.15 0.53 10.12
N GLU A 36 -15.20 -0.30 10.19
CA GLU A 36 -15.20 -1.65 9.64
C GLU A 36 -14.74 -1.65 8.15
N PRO A 37 -13.84 -2.57 7.75
CA PRO A 37 -13.44 -2.71 6.36
C PRO A 37 -14.62 -2.98 5.44
N ARG A 38 -14.61 -2.38 4.24
CA ARG A 38 -15.58 -2.74 3.19
C ARG A 38 -15.28 -4.16 2.69
N PRO A 39 -16.30 -4.97 2.38
CA PRO A 39 -16.11 -6.37 1.95
C PRO A 39 -15.55 -6.44 0.52
N PHE A 40 -14.23 -6.34 0.39
CA PHE A 40 -13.52 -6.23 -0.89
C PHE A 40 -13.67 -7.49 -1.74
N GLU A 41 -13.69 -8.67 -1.11
CA GLU A 41 -13.87 -9.97 -1.74
C GLU A 41 -15.18 -10.08 -2.53
N ARG A 42 -16.25 -9.42 -2.05
CA ARG A 42 -17.55 -9.40 -2.74
C ARG A 42 -17.48 -8.62 -4.06
N ILE A 43 -16.64 -7.60 -4.11
CA ILE A 43 -16.46 -6.76 -5.31
C ILE A 43 -15.68 -7.55 -6.36
N VAL A 44 -14.66 -8.31 -5.95
CA VAL A 44 -13.84 -9.13 -6.86
C VAL A 44 -14.64 -10.29 -7.46
N ALA A 45 -15.57 -10.88 -6.70
CA ALA A 45 -16.40 -12.00 -7.16
C ALA A 45 -17.61 -11.59 -8.02
N ALA A 46 -17.81 -10.31 -8.29
CA ALA A 46 -18.98 -9.83 -9.02
C ALA A 46 -18.97 -10.28 -10.50
N ARG A 47 -20.15 -10.47 -11.10
CA ARG A 47 -20.30 -10.87 -12.51
C ARG A 47 -20.14 -9.72 -13.52
N HIS A 48 -19.64 -8.59 -13.08
CA HIS A 48 -19.42 -7.39 -13.88
C HIS A 48 -17.93 -7.08 -13.96
N VAL A 49 -17.53 -6.26 -14.93
CA VAL A 49 -16.15 -5.75 -14.99
C VAL A 49 -15.94 -4.81 -13.80
N GLY A 50 -15.07 -5.20 -12.87
CA GLY A 50 -14.62 -4.38 -11.76
C GLY A 50 -13.35 -3.60 -12.10
N VAL A 51 -13.25 -2.35 -11.64
CA VAL A 51 -12.06 -1.51 -11.82
C VAL A 51 -11.48 -1.15 -10.46
N ILE A 52 -10.20 -1.45 -10.25
CA ILE A 52 -9.40 -0.89 -9.16
C ILE A 52 -8.71 0.35 -9.71
N ALA A 53 -9.27 1.52 -9.41
CA ALA A 53 -8.70 2.80 -9.84
C ALA A 53 -7.54 3.19 -8.89
N GLU A 54 -6.30 3.00 -9.34
CA GLU A 54 -5.11 3.36 -8.57
C GLU A 54 -4.88 4.87 -8.58
N VAL A 55 -4.80 5.47 -7.38
CA VAL A 55 -4.36 6.86 -7.20
C VAL A 55 -2.88 6.86 -6.86
N LYS A 56 -2.03 7.28 -7.82
CA LYS A 56 -0.58 7.25 -7.67
C LYS A 56 0.08 8.53 -8.14
N ARG A 57 1.00 9.05 -7.31
CA ARG A 57 1.73 10.29 -7.60
C ARG A 57 2.89 10.09 -8.57
N ARG A 58 3.72 9.05 -8.36
CA ARG A 58 4.92 8.76 -9.18
C ARG A 58 5.12 7.26 -9.38
N SER A 59 5.81 6.88 -10.45
CA SER A 59 6.30 5.52 -10.67
C SER A 59 7.79 5.52 -11.06
N PRO A 60 8.55 4.45 -10.73
CA PRO A 60 9.94 4.33 -11.16
C PRO A 60 10.11 4.28 -12.69
N SER A 61 9.10 3.82 -13.42
CA SER A 61 9.15 3.70 -14.89
C SER A 61 8.80 4.99 -15.63
N THR A 62 7.89 5.79 -15.08
CA THR A 62 7.27 6.92 -15.79
C THR A 62 7.52 8.27 -15.11
N GLY A 63 8.08 8.27 -13.88
CA GLY A 63 8.28 9.50 -13.12
C GLY A 63 6.98 10.01 -12.50
N ALA A 64 6.74 11.32 -12.53
CA ALA A 64 5.47 11.90 -12.04
C ALA A 64 4.29 11.49 -12.94
N ILE A 65 3.16 11.16 -12.33
CA ILE A 65 1.92 10.74 -13.03
C ILE A 65 0.91 11.88 -13.05
N ARG A 66 0.83 12.66 -11.97
CA ARG A 66 -0.01 13.85 -11.86
C ARG A 66 0.75 14.92 -11.06
N GLU A 67 0.94 16.09 -11.67
CA GLU A 67 1.45 17.31 -11.02
C GLU A 67 0.30 18.16 -10.48
#